data_AF-A0A183HH34-F1
#
_entry.id   AF-A0A183HH34-F1
#
_cell.length_a   1.000
_cell.length_b   1.000
_cell.length_c   1.000
_cell.angle_alpha   90.00
_cell.angle_beta   90.00
_cell.angle_gamma   90.00
#
_symmetry.space_group_name_H-M   'P 1'
#
loop_
_entity.id
_entity.type
_entity.pdbx_description
1 polymer ?
#
loop_
_entity_poly.entity_id
_entity_poly.type
_entity_poly.pdbx_seq_one_letter_code
_entity_poly.pdbx_strand_id
1 'polypeptide(L)'
;MDSDDIPEVLVASRQNQLIFLTGLDVINNRSHAAVFSAFTVNRELDRPPINFVMLNGTQTFCESKLHEKTKSSFSRGFIRVDWFKKYVNELPSVIVLFADLSWDHPSWNEKATECESKISSLR
;
A
#
# COMPACT_ATOMS: atom_id res chain seq x y z
N MET A 1 -1.85 -31.64 6.78
CA MET A 1 -0.77 -30.68 7.01
C MET A 1 -1.02 -30.15 8.39
N ASP A 2 -0.21 -30.60 9.35
CA ASP A 2 -0.27 -30.10 10.71
C ASP A 2 0.18 -28.63 10.68
N SER A 3 -0.45 -27.77 11.49
CA SER A 3 -0.21 -26.32 11.46
C SER A 3 1.23 -25.93 11.84
N ASP A 4 2.03 -26.88 12.30
CA ASP A 4 3.42 -26.70 12.75
C ASP A 4 4.45 -26.60 11.60
N ASP A 5 4.05 -26.88 10.34
CA ASP A 5 4.95 -26.79 9.17
C ASP A 5 5.07 -25.36 8.60
N ILE A 6 4.36 -24.37 9.15
CA ILE A 6 4.44 -22.98 8.71
C ILE A 6 5.61 -22.31 9.43
N PRO A 7 6.65 -21.84 8.72
CA PRO A 7 7.76 -21.12 9.32
C PRO A 7 7.27 -20.00 10.25
N GLU A 8 7.80 -19.93 11.48
CA GLU A 8 7.43 -18.89 12.47
C GLU A 8 7.51 -17.47 11.90
N VAL A 9 8.43 -17.21 10.96
CA VAL A 9 8.54 -15.92 10.28
C VAL A 9 7.26 -15.52 9.53
N LEU A 10 6.51 -16.49 8.99
CA LEU A 10 5.23 -16.26 8.32
C LEU A 10 4.07 -16.10 9.31
N VAL A 11 4.15 -16.74 10.49
CA VAL A 11 3.15 -16.63 11.56
C VAL A 11 3.29 -15.29 12.30
N ALA A 12 4.52 -14.89 12.62
CA ALA A 12 4.84 -13.62 13.26
C ALA A 12 4.57 -12.43 12.32
N SER A 13 4.77 -12.62 11.02
CA SER A 13 4.45 -11.62 10.01
C SER A 13 2.99 -11.79 9.53
N ARG A 14 2.02 -11.63 10.45
CA ARG A 14 0.62 -11.43 10.02
C ARG A 14 0.63 -10.35 8.95
N GLN A 15 0.13 -10.71 7.76
CA GLN A 15 0.26 -9.93 6.52
C GLN A 15 0.09 -8.44 6.78
N ASN A 16 1.22 -7.73 6.84
CA ASN A 16 1.24 -6.31 7.13
C ASN A 16 0.84 -5.61 5.85
N GLN A 17 -0.47 -5.37 5.68
CA GLN A 17 -0.99 -4.86 4.42
C GLN A 17 -0.40 -3.48 4.15
N LEU A 18 0.26 -3.35 3.01
CA LEU A 18 0.84 -2.08 2.58
C LEU A 18 -0.26 -1.19 1.99
N ILE A 19 -0.47 -0.02 2.59
CA ILE A 19 -1.40 0.99 2.10
C ILE A 19 -0.61 2.26 1.80
N PHE A 20 -0.76 2.76 0.58
CA PHE A 20 -0.17 4.04 0.19
C PHE A 20 -1.16 5.18 0.35
N LEU A 21 -0.71 6.28 0.96
CA LEU A 21 -1.47 7.50 1.12
C LEU A 21 -0.84 8.59 0.25
N THR A 22 -1.64 9.30 -0.54
CA THR A 22 -1.17 10.39 -1.41
C THR A 22 -2.13 11.58 -1.42
N GLY A 23 -1.66 12.74 -1.87
CA GLY A 23 -2.46 13.97 -1.93
C GLY A 23 -2.56 14.76 -0.61
N LEU A 24 -1.87 14.32 0.44
CA LEU A 24 -1.76 15.06 1.70
C LEU A 24 -0.47 15.89 1.74
N ASP A 25 -0.59 17.16 2.06
CA ASP A 25 0.53 18.05 2.38
C ASP A 25 0.76 18.11 3.90
N VAL A 26 1.51 17.14 4.43
CA VAL A 26 1.81 17.04 5.86
C VAL A 26 2.79 18.10 6.37
N ILE A 27 3.48 18.82 5.47
CA ILE A 27 4.50 19.82 5.84
C ILE A 27 3.83 21.18 6.07
N ASN A 28 2.97 21.61 5.15
CA ASN A 28 2.38 22.94 5.21
C ASN A 28 0.96 22.94 5.81
N ASN A 29 0.25 21.81 5.81
CA ASN A 29 -1.13 21.74 6.29
C ASN A 29 -1.24 20.86 7.55
N ARG A 30 -1.57 21.49 8.69
CA ARG A 30 -1.74 20.80 9.98
C ARG A 30 -2.88 19.79 9.98
N SER A 31 -3.97 20.08 9.26
CA SER A 31 -5.09 19.15 9.14
C SER A 31 -4.68 17.89 8.39
N HIS A 32 -3.87 18.03 7.34
CA HIS A 32 -3.31 16.89 6.62
C HIS A 32 -2.35 16.07 7.47
N ALA A 33 -1.49 16.74 8.24
CA ALA A 33 -0.61 16.07 9.20
C ALA A 33 -1.42 15.30 10.26
N ALA A 34 -2.52 15.86 10.76
CA ALA A 34 -3.40 15.20 11.70
C ALA A 34 -4.10 13.96 11.11
N VAL A 35 -4.59 14.06 9.87
CA VAL A 35 -5.16 12.92 9.13
C VAL A 35 -4.13 11.81 8.98
N PHE A 36 -2.92 12.14 8.52
CA PHE A 36 -1.83 11.16 8.38
C PHE A 36 -1.44 10.52 9.73
N SER A 37 -1.38 11.31 10.80
CA SER A 37 -1.10 10.82 12.16
C SER A 37 -2.19 9.87 12.66
N ALA A 38 -3.46 10.13 12.36
CA ALA A 38 -4.57 9.26 12.76
C ALA A 38 -4.45 7.84 12.17
N PHE A 39 -3.93 7.71 10.95
CA PHE A 39 -3.67 6.41 10.33
C PHE A 39 -2.45 5.69 10.91
N THR A 40 -1.41 6.42 11.30
CA THR A 40 -0.09 5.86 11.66
C THR A 40 0.11 5.63 13.15
N VAL A 41 -0.47 6.45 14.03
CA VAL A 41 -0.17 6.44 15.48
C VAL A 41 -1.22 5.69 16.32
N ASN A 42 -2.49 5.67 15.89
CA ASN A 42 -3.62 5.17 16.69
C ASN A 42 -4.10 3.76 16.30
N ARG A 43 -3.18 2.79 16.20
CA ARG A 43 -3.59 1.39 15.99
C ARG A 43 -3.44 0.60 17.29
N GLU A 44 -4.57 0.34 17.93
CA GLU A 44 -4.65 -0.55 19.09
C GLU A 44 -4.06 -1.94 18.78
N LEU A 45 -3.47 -2.58 19.79
CA LEU A 45 -2.74 -3.86 19.69
C LEU A 45 -3.59 -5.03 19.17
N ASP A 46 -4.92 -4.92 19.21
CA ASP A 46 -5.85 -5.95 18.76
C ASP A 46 -6.18 -5.88 17.25
N ARG A 47 -5.76 -4.80 16.56
CA ARG A 47 -5.98 -4.68 15.12
C ARG A 47 -4.84 -5.32 14.32
N PRO A 48 -5.11 -5.94 13.16
CA PRO A 48 -4.07 -6.44 12.28
C PRO A 48 -3.06 -5.32 11.96
N PRO A 49 -1.75 -5.64 11.88
CA PRO A 49 -0.76 -4.65 11.48
C PRO A 49 -1.06 -4.23 10.03
N ILE A 50 -1.19 -2.92 9.81
CA ILE A 50 -1.30 -2.33 8.48
C ILE A 50 -0.22 -1.27 8.41
N ASN A 51 0.53 -1.31 7.32
CA ASN A 51 1.63 -0.40 7.07
C ASN A 51 1.15 0.75 6.18
N PHE A 52 0.96 1.93 6.75
CA PHE A 52 0.66 3.14 5.98
C PHE A 52 1.94 3.85 5.61
N VAL A 53 2.12 4.09 4.31
CA VAL A 53 3.29 4.81 3.78
C VAL A 53 2.81 5.97 2.91
N MET A 54 3.42 7.14 3.08
CA MET A 54 3.17 8.25 2.17
C MET A 54 3.80 7.96 0.82
N LEU A 55 3.01 7.99 -0.25
CA LEU A 55 3.51 7.80 -1.60
C LEU A 55 4.38 9.00 -1.96
N ASN A 56 5.68 8.78 -2.07
CA ASN A 56 6.60 9.71 -2.69
C ASN A 56 6.69 9.34 -4.18
N GLY A 57 6.71 10.34 -5.08
CA GLY A 57 6.69 10.15 -6.53
C GLY A 57 7.88 9.35 -7.12
N THR A 58 8.74 8.80 -6.26
CA THR A 58 9.84 7.90 -6.58
C THR A 58 9.44 6.42 -6.57
N GLN A 59 8.28 6.06 -6.00
CA GLN A 59 7.82 4.66 -5.96
C GLN A 59 7.28 4.25 -7.33
N THR A 60 8.03 3.40 -8.03
CA THR A 60 7.56 2.77 -9.25
C THR A 60 6.69 1.56 -8.89
N PHE A 61 5.45 1.56 -9.35
CA PHE A 61 4.62 0.37 -9.25
C PHE A 61 5.28 -0.73 -10.08
N CYS A 62 5.62 -1.87 -9.45
CA CYS A 62 6.32 -2.95 -10.13
C CYS A 62 5.54 -3.37 -11.38
N GLU A 63 6.04 -2.99 -12.56
CA GLU A 63 5.62 -3.59 -13.81
C GLU A 63 5.81 -5.09 -13.67
N SER A 64 4.75 -5.84 -13.93
CA SER A 64 4.75 -7.29 -13.84
C SER A 64 5.75 -7.84 -14.84
N LYS A 65 6.99 -8.09 -14.38
CA LYS A 65 7.97 -8.84 -15.16
C LYS A 65 7.35 -10.18 -15.56
N LEU A 66 7.44 -10.52 -16.84
CA LEU A 66 6.90 -11.76 -17.39
C LEU A 66 7.35 -12.93 -16.50
N HIS A 67 6.39 -13.67 -15.92
CA HIS A 67 6.73 -14.72 -14.98
C HIS A 67 7.33 -15.92 -15.72
N GLU A 68 8.65 -16.03 -15.72
CA GLU A 68 9.33 -17.19 -16.29
C GLU A 68 9.12 -18.41 -15.38
N LYS A 69 8.50 -19.47 -15.93
CA LYS A 69 8.22 -20.70 -15.19
C LYS A 69 9.51 -21.50 -15.00
N THR A 70 10.14 -21.36 -13.84
CA THR A 70 11.26 -22.21 -13.45
C THR A 70 10.76 -23.65 -13.23
N LYS A 71 11.18 -24.59 -14.08
CA LYS A 71 10.94 -26.02 -13.86
C LYS A 71 11.89 -26.52 -12.77
N SER A 72 11.35 -27.09 -11.71
CA SER A 72 12.14 -27.71 -10.64
C SER A 72 12.07 -29.23 -10.74
N SER A 73 13.21 -29.90 -10.57
CA SER A 73 13.36 -31.36 -10.52
C SER A 73 13.20 -31.95 -9.12
N PHE A 74 12.87 -31.13 -8.11
CA PHE A 74 12.72 -31.55 -6.72
C PHE A 74 11.33 -32.17 -6.47
N SER A 75 11.28 -33.33 -5.81
CA SER A 75 10.05 -34.11 -5.59
C SER A 75 9.16 -33.60 -4.46
N ARG A 76 9.69 -32.74 -3.58
CA ARG A 76 8.94 -32.03 -2.54
C ARG A 76 8.85 -30.57 -2.96
N GLY A 77 7.65 -30.00 -3.00
CA GLY A 77 7.44 -28.61 -3.36
C GLY A 77 8.22 -27.66 -2.44
N PHE A 78 8.63 -26.50 -2.96
CA PHE A 78 9.26 -25.44 -2.18
C PHE A 78 8.36 -24.19 -2.20
N ILE A 79 8.31 -23.49 -1.07
CA ILE A 79 7.68 -22.17 -0.97
C ILE A 79 8.78 -21.14 -1.19
N ARG A 80 8.68 -20.33 -2.26
CA ARG A 80 9.52 -19.13 -2.38
C ARG A 80 9.18 -18.22 -1.21
N VAL A 81 10.16 -17.56 -0.60
CA VAL A 81 9.89 -16.62 0.50
C VAL A 81 9.89 -15.16 0.02
N ASP A 82 10.51 -14.91 -1.14
CA ASP A 82 10.64 -13.56 -1.71
C ASP A 82 9.32 -12.94 -2.16
N TRP A 83 8.27 -13.73 -2.41
CA TRP A 83 6.95 -13.16 -2.69
C TRP A 83 6.46 -12.32 -1.51
N PHE A 84 6.81 -12.70 -0.28
CA PHE A 84 6.39 -11.97 0.91
C PHE A 84 6.95 -10.55 0.93
N LYS A 85 8.23 -10.38 0.60
CA LYS A 85 8.87 -9.04 0.52
C LYS A 85 8.15 -8.13 -0.47
N LYS A 86 7.73 -8.69 -1.62
CA LYS A 86 6.98 -7.95 -2.65
C LYS A 86 5.68 -7.37 -2.09
N TYR A 87 4.84 -8.17 -1.45
CA TYR A 87 3.53 -7.69 -0.98
C TYR A 87 3.57 -6.90 0.34
N VAL A 88 4.69 -6.94 1.06
CA VAL A 88 4.88 -6.15 2.29
C VAL A 88 5.49 -4.78 2.00
N ASN A 89 6.37 -4.66 1.00
CA ASN A 89 7.16 -3.44 0.78
C ASN A 89 6.99 -2.79 -0.60
N GLU A 90 6.63 -3.57 -1.63
CA GLU A 90 6.70 -3.10 -3.02
C GLU A 90 5.32 -2.93 -3.65
N LEU A 91 4.41 -3.89 -3.44
CA LEU A 91 3.08 -3.88 -4.02
C LEU A 91 2.05 -3.45 -2.98
N PRO A 92 1.45 -2.26 -3.11
CA PRO A 92 0.40 -1.83 -2.20
C PRO A 92 -0.85 -2.69 -2.39
N SER A 93 -1.54 -2.97 -1.30
CA SER A 93 -2.87 -3.57 -1.31
C SER A 93 -3.92 -2.54 -1.75
N VAL A 94 -3.75 -1.28 -1.32
CA VAL A 94 -4.63 -0.16 -1.64
C VAL A 94 -3.81 1.13 -1.74
N ILE A 95 -4.18 2.00 -2.68
CA ILE A 95 -3.69 3.38 -2.77
C ILE A 95 -4.87 4.30 -2.45
N VAL A 96 -4.70 5.19 -1.48
CA VAL A 96 -5.70 6.17 -1.04
C VAL A 96 -5.24 7.56 -1.46
N LEU A 97 -6.01 8.18 -2.35
CA LEU A 97 -5.82 9.57 -2.76
C LEU A 97 -6.72 10.47 -1.92
N PHE A 98 -6.12 11.40 -1.19
CA PHE A 98 -6.83 12.50 -0.54
C PHE A 98 -6.90 13.69 -1.50
N ALA A 99 -8.09 14.26 -1.61
CA ALA A 99 -8.33 15.46 -2.41
C ALA A 99 -9.14 16.45 -1.57
N ASP A 100 -8.62 17.68 -1.45
CA ASP A 100 -9.36 18.79 -0.85
C ASP A 100 -10.39 19.31 -1.86
N LEU A 101 -11.66 19.08 -1.57
CA LEU A 101 -12.78 19.52 -2.39
C LEU A 101 -13.72 20.36 -1.52
N SER A 102 -13.98 21.59 -1.94
CA SER A 102 -14.99 22.47 -1.34
C SER A 102 -16.19 22.55 -2.29
N TRP A 103 -17.39 22.34 -1.75
CA TRP A 103 -18.63 22.28 -2.54
C TRP A 103 -18.98 23.63 -3.22
N ASP A 104 -18.48 24.73 -2.68
CA ASP A 104 -18.67 26.10 -3.13
C ASP A 104 -17.46 26.63 -3.93
N HIS A 105 -16.51 25.77 -4.30
CA HIS A 105 -15.32 26.20 -5.02
C HIS A 105 -15.69 26.75 -6.42
N PRO A 106 -15.29 27.99 -6.77
CA PRO A 106 -15.69 28.63 -8.04
C PRO A 106 -15.22 27.84 -9.27
N SER A 107 -14.12 27.10 -9.15
CA SER A 107 -13.58 26.22 -10.20
C SER A 107 -13.84 24.73 -9.94
N TRP A 108 -15.04 24.35 -9.47
CA TRP A 108 -15.38 22.95 -9.15
C TRP A 108 -15.05 21.96 -10.28
N ASN A 109 -15.43 22.28 -11.52
CA ASN A 109 -15.18 21.41 -12.67
C ASN A 109 -13.68 21.17 -12.91
N GLU A 110 -12.85 22.19 -12.73
CA GLU A 110 -11.39 22.06 -12.86
C GLU A 110 -10.82 21.13 -11.78
N LYS A 111 -11.28 21.28 -10.54
CA LYS A 111 -10.87 20.43 -9.42
C LYS A 111 -11.31 18.98 -9.59
N ALA A 112 -12.49 18.75 -10.16
CA ALA A 112 -12.97 17.41 -10.51
C ALA A 112 -12.07 16.77 -11.58
N THR A 113 -11.75 17.49 -12.65
CA THR A 113 -10.83 17.02 -13.72
C THR A 113 -9.41 16.77 -13.20
N GLU A 114 -8.92 17.61 -12.28
CA GLU A 114 -7.64 17.41 -11.60
C GLU A 114 -7.62 16.09 -10.82
N CYS A 115 -8.71 15.78 -10.09
CA CYS A 115 -8.85 14.52 -9.35
C CYS A 115 -8.91 13.31 -10.28
N GLU A 116 -9.67 13.40 -11.37
CA GLU A 116 -9.75 12.33 -12.38
C GLU A 116 -8.38 12.04 -13.00
N SER A 117 -7.63 13.10 -13.33
CA SER A 117 -6.28 12.99 -13.89
C SER A 117 -5.32 12.30 -12.91
N LYS A 118 -5.38 12.66 -11.61
CA LYS A 118 -4.57 12.00 -10.56
C LYS A 118 -4.92 10.52 -10.43
N ILE A 119 -6.20 10.17 -10.44
CA ILE A 119 -6.62 8.76 -10.39
C ILE A 119 -6.15 7.99 -11.62
N SER A 120 -6.26 8.59 -12.81
CA SER A 120 -5.79 7.97 -14.05
C SER A 120 -4.27 7.75 -14.06
N SER A 121 -3.49 8.59 -13.39
CA SER A 121 -2.04 8.42 -13.29
C SER A 121 -1.61 7.30 -12.33
N LEU A 122 -2.51 6.87 -11.44
CA LEU A 122 -2.27 5.81 -10.47
C LEU A 122 -2.74 4.43 -10.96
N ARG A 123 -3.47 4.38 -12.09
CA ARG A 123 -3.93 3.16 -12.76
C ARG A 123 -2.96 2.73 -13.85
#